data_AF-A0A9X3ECK0-F1
#
_entry.id   AF-A0A9X3ECK0-F1
#
_cell.length_a   1.000
_cell.length_b   1.000
_cell.length_c   1.000
_cell.angle_alpha   90.00
_cell.angle_beta   90.00
_cell.angle_gamma   90.00
#
_symmetry.space_group_name_H-M   'P 1'
#
loop_
_entity.id
_entity.type
_entity.pdbx_description
1 polymer ?
#
loop_
_entity_poly.entity_id
_entity_poly.type
_entity_poly.pdbx_seq_one_letter_code
_entity_poly.pdbx_strand_id
1 'polypeptide(L)'
;MKDIEEAGGDEAAARQVLAARLQEWYDEGGLLWAIVERAFPTLKIADKSVDTIKEALEALGGNPLDKLYSSMAAVSPTLSNMVDAKVQSAVAKGELPEGAGVPSSLSRNLSVNSLDNLSDAAINPSVLRDSLFPYVRGGNTKDISVAAASIEIEGHTQYLLSVSGRNWKENAPGTVKIDGVEYQVIRYDSGAVSSVVNGANGSTNYNHAEQKIMSYLQETYSGQQARVSVGVQNTSVSNPGMCSGCAITSNRFAENNPLFDIRFFEGSLGVNP
;
A
#
# COMPACT_ATOMS: atom_id res chain seq x y z
N MET A 1 21.00 -16.83 -28.14
CA MET A 1 21.20 -18.12 -27.44
C MET A 1 22.66 -18.38 -27.07
N LYS A 2 23.64 -17.79 -27.78
CA LYS A 2 25.06 -17.85 -27.40
C LYS A 2 25.52 -16.69 -26.51
N ASP A 3 24.76 -15.59 -26.49
CA ASP A 3 25.11 -14.36 -25.75
C ASP A 3 24.59 -14.32 -24.30
N ILE A 4 23.93 -15.39 -23.83
CA ILE A 4 23.23 -15.44 -22.53
C ILE A 4 23.96 -16.33 -21.51
N GLU A 5 24.84 -17.24 -21.93
CA GLU A 5 25.57 -18.11 -21.01
C GLU A 5 26.80 -17.44 -20.35
N GLU A 6 27.25 -16.28 -20.84
CA GLU A 6 28.42 -15.57 -20.26
C GLU A 6 28.06 -14.50 -19.21
N ALA A 7 26.79 -14.13 -19.04
CA ALA A 7 26.38 -12.99 -18.22
C ALA A 7 26.05 -13.35 -16.74
N GLY A 8 26.81 -14.25 -16.12
CA GLY A 8 26.58 -14.78 -14.76
C GLY A 8 26.33 -13.73 -13.66
N GLY A 9 25.09 -13.24 -13.57
CA GLY A 9 24.70 -12.19 -12.63
C GLY A 9 25.20 -10.78 -12.97
N ASP A 10 25.56 -10.49 -14.23
CA ASP A 10 26.08 -9.17 -14.61
C ASP A 10 24.94 -8.16 -14.88
N GLU A 11 24.78 -7.23 -13.94
CA GLU A 11 23.86 -6.11 -14.00
C GLU A 11 23.99 -5.28 -15.30
N ALA A 12 25.18 -5.21 -15.90
CA ALA A 12 25.42 -4.50 -17.14
C ALA A 12 24.71 -5.14 -18.35
N ALA A 13 24.62 -6.48 -18.38
CA ALA A 13 23.92 -7.21 -19.44
C ALA A 13 22.40 -7.06 -19.30
N ALA A 14 21.87 -7.12 -18.07
CA ALA A 14 20.46 -6.84 -17.79
C ALA A 14 20.08 -5.40 -18.20
N ARG A 15 20.97 -4.43 -17.96
CA ARG A 15 20.80 -3.03 -18.38
C ARG A 15 20.80 -2.85 -19.90
N GLN A 16 21.63 -3.59 -20.65
CA GLN A 16 21.62 -3.53 -22.11
C GLN A 16 20.33 -4.10 -22.72
N VAL A 17 19.83 -5.21 -22.16
CA VAL A 17 18.57 -5.82 -22.62
C VAL A 17 17.37 -4.93 -22.30
N LEU A 18 17.35 -4.31 -21.12
CA LEU A 18 16.31 -3.36 -20.74
C LEU A 18 16.31 -2.10 -21.63
N ALA A 19 17.49 -1.55 -21.93
CA ALA A 19 17.61 -0.39 -22.82
C ALA A 19 17.10 -0.70 -24.24
N ALA A 20 17.38 -1.89 -24.77
CA ALA A 20 16.87 -2.33 -26.07
C ALA A 20 15.33 -2.49 -26.08
N ARG A 21 14.71 -2.88 -24.96
CA ARG A 21 13.24 -3.01 -24.85
C ARG A 21 12.51 -1.69 -24.59
N LEU A 22 13.15 -0.75 -23.89
CA LEU A 22 12.63 0.64 -23.78
C LEU A 22 12.58 1.33 -25.14
N GLN A 23 13.55 1.03 -26.02
CA GLN A 23 13.55 1.47 -27.42
C GLN A 23 12.37 0.88 -28.21
N GLU A 24 12.08 -0.40 -28.02
CA GLU A 24 10.96 -1.07 -28.70
C GLU A 24 9.58 -0.56 -28.22
N TRP A 25 9.44 -0.25 -26.92
CA TRP A 25 8.21 0.37 -26.37
C TRP A 25 8.02 1.82 -26.79
N TYR A 26 9.10 2.50 -27.14
CA TYR A 26 9.05 3.81 -27.76
C TYR A 26 8.50 3.71 -29.19
N ASP A 27 8.95 2.71 -29.96
CA ASP A 27 8.50 2.45 -31.33
C ASP A 27 7.03 1.97 -31.40
N GLU A 28 6.48 1.40 -30.32
CA GLU A 28 5.06 1.04 -30.15
C GLU A 28 4.12 2.21 -29.80
N GLY A 29 4.62 3.45 -29.65
CA GLY A 29 3.80 4.66 -29.68
C GLY A 29 3.56 5.40 -28.36
N GLY A 30 4.61 6.04 -27.83
CA GLY A 30 4.48 7.27 -27.04
C GLY A 30 4.41 7.16 -25.51
N LEU A 31 4.47 5.95 -24.94
CA LEU A 31 4.37 5.74 -23.50
C LEU A 31 5.57 6.32 -22.73
N LEU A 32 6.79 6.08 -23.23
CA LEU A 32 8.02 6.59 -22.64
C LEU A 32 8.03 8.12 -22.59
N TRP A 33 7.55 8.76 -23.66
CA TRP A 33 7.44 10.20 -23.74
C TRP A 33 6.43 10.78 -22.75
N ALA A 34 5.26 10.15 -22.61
CA ALA A 34 4.23 10.55 -21.66
C ALA A 34 4.71 10.46 -20.20
N ILE A 35 5.56 9.46 -19.89
CA ILE A 35 6.20 9.32 -18.58
C ILE A 35 7.16 10.48 -18.32
N VAL A 36 8.03 10.78 -19.29
CA VAL A 36 9.07 11.80 -19.14
C VAL A 36 8.47 13.21 -19.04
N GLU A 37 7.49 13.57 -19.88
CA GLU A 37 6.80 14.87 -19.78
C GLU A 37 6.12 15.08 -18.43
N ARG A 38 5.55 14.01 -17.87
CA ARG A 38 4.79 14.08 -16.63
C ARG A 38 5.67 14.07 -15.39
N ALA A 39 6.76 13.31 -15.41
CA ALA A 39 7.72 13.24 -14.32
C ALA A 39 8.68 14.43 -14.30
N PHE A 40 9.00 14.99 -15.47
CA PHE A 40 9.98 16.05 -15.62
C PHE A 40 9.41 17.19 -16.47
N PRO A 41 8.37 17.90 -16.00
CA PRO A 41 7.69 18.93 -16.78
C PRO A 41 8.60 20.14 -17.11
N THR A 42 9.72 20.28 -16.40
CA THR A 42 10.73 21.33 -16.64
C THR A 42 11.79 20.93 -17.65
N LEU A 43 11.89 19.64 -18.01
CA LEU A 43 12.82 19.19 -19.05
C LEU A 43 12.27 19.61 -20.42
N LYS A 44 12.94 20.56 -21.06
CA LYS A 44 12.63 20.94 -22.44
C LYS A 44 13.44 20.08 -23.39
N ILE A 45 12.90 18.93 -23.75
CA ILE A 45 13.52 18.01 -24.70
C ILE A 45 12.98 18.34 -26.10
N ALA A 46 13.87 18.74 -27.01
CA ALA A 46 13.50 19.22 -28.35
C ALA A 46 13.08 18.08 -29.31
N ASP A 47 13.52 16.87 -29.01
CA ASP A 47 13.36 15.65 -29.78
C ASP A 47 12.96 14.51 -28.83
N LYS A 48 12.00 13.69 -29.23
CA LYS A 48 11.46 12.60 -28.40
C LYS A 48 12.29 11.31 -28.48
N SER A 49 13.38 11.29 -29.25
CA SER A 49 14.23 10.11 -29.38
C SER A 49 14.78 9.65 -28.03
N VAL A 50 15.01 8.34 -27.92
CA VAL A 50 15.51 7.71 -26.69
C VAL A 50 16.88 8.24 -26.32
N ASP A 51 17.75 8.52 -27.30
CA ASP A 51 19.07 9.08 -27.06
C ASP A 51 18.98 10.48 -26.43
N THR A 52 18.11 11.35 -26.97
CA THR A 52 17.90 12.69 -26.42
C THR A 52 17.25 12.66 -25.02
N ILE A 53 16.33 11.73 -24.77
CA ILE A 53 15.76 11.51 -23.43
C ILE A 53 16.83 11.04 -22.44
N LYS A 54 17.67 10.10 -22.86
CA LYS A 54 18.75 9.54 -22.04
C LYS A 54 19.76 10.62 -21.66
N GLU A 55 20.25 11.38 -22.63
CA GLU A 55 21.15 12.52 -22.40
C GLU A 55 20.54 13.53 -21.42
N ALA A 56 19.25 13.82 -21.55
CA ALA A 56 18.58 14.78 -20.68
C ALA A 56 18.38 14.24 -19.24
N LEU A 57 18.18 12.93 -19.07
CA LEU A 57 18.13 12.28 -17.76
C LEU A 57 19.53 12.18 -17.12
N GLU A 58 20.57 11.92 -17.91
CA GLU A 58 21.98 11.94 -17.48
C GLU A 58 22.40 13.33 -16.99
N ALA A 59 21.95 14.39 -17.68
CA ALA A 59 22.21 15.78 -17.31
C ALA A 59 21.63 16.18 -15.94
N LEU A 60 20.64 15.44 -15.44
CA LEU A 60 20.11 15.61 -14.08
C LEU A 60 21.00 14.97 -12.99
N GLY A 61 22.04 14.21 -13.37
CA GLY A 61 23.00 13.52 -12.49
C GLY A 61 22.50 12.18 -11.92
N GLY A 62 23.35 11.16 -11.77
CA GLY A 62 22.93 9.81 -11.37
C GLY A 62 22.47 8.94 -12.55
N ASN A 63 22.05 7.70 -12.29
CA ASN A 63 21.70 6.76 -13.36
C ASN A 63 20.33 7.11 -14.00
N PRO A 64 20.26 7.31 -15.32
CA PRO A 64 19.01 7.63 -16.03
C PRO A 64 17.89 6.62 -15.83
N LEU A 65 18.23 5.33 -15.74
CA LEU A 65 17.25 4.26 -15.57
C LEU A 65 16.63 4.33 -14.17
N ASP A 66 17.44 4.52 -13.13
CA ASP A 66 16.96 4.64 -11.75
C ASP A 66 16.01 5.84 -11.59
N LYS A 67 16.30 6.93 -12.30
CA LYS A 67 15.43 8.10 -12.37
C LYS A 67 14.14 7.83 -13.11
N LEU A 68 14.22 7.21 -14.28
CA LEU A 68 13.04 6.85 -15.06
C LEU A 68 12.12 5.94 -14.23
N TYR A 69 12.66 4.93 -13.55
CA TYR A 69 11.92 4.03 -12.67
C TYR A 69 11.30 4.74 -11.47
N SER A 70 12.06 5.55 -10.76
CA SER A 70 11.57 6.33 -9.60
C SER A 70 10.46 7.29 -10.00
N SER A 71 10.58 7.86 -11.20
CA SER A 71 9.58 8.74 -11.81
C SER A 71 8.34 7.99 -12.31
N MET A 72 8.49 6.77 -12.83
CA MET A 72 7.36 5.95 -13.27
C MET A 72 6.47 5.51 -12.10
N ALA A 73 7.08 5.19 -10.96
CA ALA A 73 6.36 4.93 -9.70
C ALA A 73 5.55 6.15 -9.23
N ALA A 74 5.98 7.37 -9.56
CA ALA A 74 5.30 8.62 -9.19
C ALA A 74 4.17 9.03 -10.17
N VAL A 75 4.11 8.46 -11.38
CA VAL A 75 3.29 9.01 -12.47
C VAL A 75 1.89 8.36 -12.60
N SER A 76 1.71 7.08 -12.26
CA SER A 76 0.39 6.42 -12.05
C SER A 76 0.55 4.94 -11.67
N PRO A 77 -0.20 4.41 -10.67
CA PRO A 77 -0.22 2.97 -10.34
C PRO A 77 -0.58 2.06 -11.52
N THR A 78 -1.46 2.53 -12.43
CA THR A 78 -1.86 1.79 -13.63
C THR A 78 -0.67 1.55 -14.58
N LEU A 79 0.26 2.49 -14.63
CA LEU A 79 1.39 2.44 -15.55
C LEU A 79 2.51 1.54 -15.02
N SER A 80 2.73 1.57 -13.69
CA SER A 80 3.61 0.60 -13.01
C SER A 80 3.11 -0.83 -13.28
N ASN A 81 1.82 -1.09 -13.07
CA ASN A 81 1.22 -2.40 -13.27
C ASN A 81 1.32 -2.92 -14.72
N MET A 82 1.23 -2.03 -15.72
CA MET A 82 1.39 -2.40 -17.13
C MET A 82 2.83 -2.79 -17.46
N VAL A 83 3.80 -2.08 -16.88
CA VAL A 83 5.23 -2.36 -17.07
C VAL A 83 5.60 -3.65 -16.34
N ASP A 84 5.11 -3.84 -15.12
CA ASP A 84 5.29 -5.06 -14.34
C ASP A 84 4.72 -6.29 -15.07
N ALA A 85 3.50 -6.18 -15.61
CA ALA A 85 2.88 -7.24 -16.40
C ALA A 85 3.67 -7.57 -17.68
N LYS A 86 4.20 -6.55 -18.38
CA LYS A 86 5.03 -6.77 -19.58
C LYS A 86 6.39 -7.41 -19.23
N VAL A 87 7.04 -6.98 -18.15
CA VAL A 87 8.31 -7.57 -17.67
C VAL A 87 8.11 -9.03 -17.27
N GLN A 88 7.07 -9.34 -16.50
CA GLN A 88 6.74 -10.72 -16.12
C GLN A 88 6.41 -11.59 -17.34
N SER A 89 5.71 -11.04 -18.34
CA SER A 89 5.45 -11.75 -19.59
C SER A 89 6.72 -12.06 -20.39
N ALA A 90 7.69 -11.14 -20.43
CA ALA A 90 8.96 -11.35 -21.10
C ALA A 90 9.86 -12.38 -20.38
N VAL A 91 9.85 -12.40 -19.04
CA VAL A 91 10.53 -13.44 -18.24
C VAL A 91 9.89 -14.81 -18.51
N ALA A 92 8.56 -14.90 -18.52
CA ALA A 92 7.84 -16.16 -18.79
C ALA A 92 8.10 -16.71 -20.20
N LYS A 93 8.45 -15.84 -21.16
CA LYS A 93 8.82 -16.22 -22.54
C LYS A 93 10.32 -16.53 -22.70
N GLY A 94 11.12 -16.41 -21.63
CA GLY A 94 12.57 -16.59 -21.67
C GLY A 94 13.31 -15.49 -22.45
N GLU A 95 12.66 -14.36 -22.68
CA GLU A 95 13.24 -13.19 -23.38
C GLU A 95 14.08 -12.32 -22.42
N LEU A 96 13.92 -12.53 -21.11
CA LEU A 96 14.69 -11.93 -20.03
C LEU A 96 15.17 -13.04 -19.09
N PRO A 97 16.39 -12.95 -18.50
CA PRO A 97 16.85 -13.95 -17.55
C PRO A 97 15.99 -13.96 -16.29
N GLU A 98 15.84 -15.14 -15.65
CA GLU A 98 15.31 -15.22 -14.30
C GLU A 98 16.16 -14.35 -13.37
N GLY A 99 15.54 -13.35 -12.74
CA GLY A 99 16.26 -12.34 -11.95
C GLY A 99 16.49 -11.01 -12.66
N ALA A 100 16.16 -10.87 -13.95
CA ALA A 100 15.96 -9.56 -14.61
C ALA A 100 14.67 -8.86 -14.18
N GLY A 101 14.10 -9.29 -13.06
CA GLY A 101 13.06 -8.53 -12.39
C GLY A 101 13.57 -7.12 -12.13
N VAL A 102 12.65 -6.17 -12.24
CA VAL A 102 12.72 -4.93 -11.47
C VAL A 102 13.28 -5.31 -10.09
N PRO A 103 14.29 -4.60 -9.56
CA PRO A 103 14.84 -4.91 -8.25
C PRO A 103 13.66 -5.12 -7.30
N SER A 104 13.60 -6.28 -6.64
CA SER A 104 12.55 -6.62 -5.66
C SER A 104 12.62 -5.73 -4.40
N SER A 105 13.26 -4.55 -4.52
CA SER A 105 13.53 -3.55 -3.50
C SER A 105 12.72 -2.26 -3.68
N LEU A 106 11.60 -2.26 -4.41
CA LEU A 106 10.41 -1.65 -3.79
C LEU A 106 9.91 -2.71 -2.81
N SER A 107 10.55 -2.77 -1.65
CA SER A 107 10.16 -3.67 -0.56
C SER A 107 8.65 -3.66 -0.44
N ARG A 108 8.00 -4.82 -0.42
CA ARG A 108 6.59 -4.94 0.02
C ARG A 108 6.52 -4.22 1.36
N ASN A 109 6.07 -2.97 1.34
CA ASN A 109 6.01 -2.09 2.49
C ASN A 109 4.76 -2.39 3.32
N LEU A 110 4.25 -3.61 3.16
CA LEU A 110 3.06 -4.19 3.75
C LEU A 110 3.39 -5.61 4.17
N SER A 111 3.16 -5.89 5.44
CA SER A 111 3.09 -7.24 5.99
C SER A 111 1.72 -7.46 6.63
N VAL A 112 1.21 -8.68 6.52
CA VAL A 112 -0.02 -9.12 7.19
C VAL A 112 0.33 -10.34 8.03
N ASN A 113 0.03 -10.26 9.33
CA ASN A 113 0.43 -11.23 10.34
C ASN A 113 -0.79 -11.65 11.17
N SER A 114 -0.69 -12.78 11.87
CA SER A 114 -1.69 -13.14 12.89
C SER A 114 -1.68 -12.12 14.03
N LEU A 115 -2.85 -11.82 14.58
CA LEU A 115 -2.99 -11.04 15.81
C LEU A 115 -2.26 -11.68 17.00
N ASP A 116 -2.01 -12.99 16.98
CA ASP A 116 -1.22 -13.69 18.01
C ASP A 116 0.24 -13.24 18.04
N ASN A 117 0.75 -12.68 16.94
CA ASN A 117 2.11 -12.16 16.83
C ASN A 117 2.21 -10.68 17.27
N LEU A 118 1.11 -10.07 17.69
CA LEU A 118 1.09 -8.68 18.12
C LEU A 118 1.56 -8.55 19.58
N SER A 119 2.73 -7.92 19.77
CA SER A 119 3.27 -7.63 21.09
C SER A 119 2.79 -6.31 21.70
N ASP A 120 2.36 -5.35 20.87
CA ASP A 120 1.88 -4.05 21.35
C ASP A 120 0.42 -4.15 21.82
N ALA A 121 0.23 -4.14 23.14
CA ALA A 121 -1.08 -4.16 23.77
C ALA A 121 -1.93 -2.92 23.42
N ALA A 122 -1.31 -1.77 23.12
CA ALA A 122 -2.02 -0.54 22.80
C ALA A 122 -2.78 -0.64 21.47
N ILE A 123 -2.42 -1.55 20.58
CA ILE A 123 -3.15 -1.78 19.34
C ILE A 123 -3.81 -3.16 19.27
N ASN A 124 -3.83 -3.92 20.37
CA ASN A 124 -4.46 -5.23 20.43
C ASN A 124 -5.97 -5.10 20.71
N PRO A 125 -6.85 -5.36 19.73
CA PRO A 125 -8.28 -5.16 19.91
C PRO A 125 -8.88 -6.05 21.02
N SER A 126 -8.32 -7.22 21.29
CA SER A 126 -8.79 -8.12 22.37
C SER A 126 -8.68 -7.46 23.74
N VAL A 127 -7.64 -6.64 23.94
CA VAL A 127 -7.40 -5.93 25.21
C VAL A 127 -8.29 -4.69 25.30
N LEU A 128 -8.48 -3.99 24.17
CA LEU A 128 -9.24 -2.73 24.14
C LEU A 128 -10.76 -2.93 24.22
N ARG A 129 -11.28 -4.07 23.75
CA ARG A 129 -12.70 -4.28 23.45
C ARG A 129 -13.64 -4.00 24.62
N ASP A 130 -13.31 -4.45 25.82
CA ASP A 130 -14.17 -4.25 27.00
C ASP A 130 -14.24 -2.77 27.40
N SER A 131 -13.13 -2.04 27.28
CA SER A 131 -13.04 -0.60 27.53
C SER A 131 -13.86 0.24 26.54
N LEU A 132 -14.34 -0.35 25.43
CA LEU A 132 -15.19 0.34 24.46
C LEU A 132 -16.67 0.39 24.87
N PHE A 133 -17.10 -0.42 25.84
CA PHE A 133 -18.50 -0.51 26.29
C PHE A 133 -19.19 0.86 26.52
N PRO A 134 -18.58 1.84 27.23
CA PRO A 134 -19.22 3.13 27.44
C PRO A 134 -19.35 3.98 26.17
N TYR A 135 -18.57 3.71 25.11
CA TYR A 135 -18.47 4.56 23.92
C TYR A 135 -19.23 4.02 22.70
N VAL A 136 -19.59 2.74 22.70
CA VAL A 136 -20.25 2.05 21.58
C VAL A 136 -21.76 1.98 21.79
N ARG A 137 -22.54 2.11 20.72
CA ARG A 137 -24.01 2.04 20.72
C ARG A 137 -24.49 0.73 21.35
N GLY A 138 -25.42 0.83 22.30
CA GLY A 138 -25.94 -0.31 23.05
C GLY A 138 -24.90 -1.05 23.90
N GLY A 139 -23.66 -0.55 24.00
CA GLY A 139 -22.55 -1.29 24.62
C GLY A 139 -22.18 -2.57 23.87
N ASN A 140 -22.59 -2.71 22.60
CA ASN A 140 -22.36 -3.94 21.84
C ASN A 140 -20.93 -4.01 21.30
N THR A 141 -20.00 -4.33 22.18
CA THR A 141 -18.60 -4.53 21.84
C THR A 141 -18.33 -5.94 21.37
N LYS A 142 -19.31 -6.87 21.26
CA LYS A 142 -19.09 -8.26 20.87
C LYS A 142 -19.42 -8.55 19.40
N ASP A 143 -20.35 -7.80 18.81
CA ASP A 143 -20.79 -8.01 17.42
C ASP A 143 -20.24 -6.99 16.43
N ILE A 144 -19.16 -6.29 16.81
CA ILE A 144 -18.51 -5.29 15.96
C ILE A 144 -17.05 -5.66 15.73
N SER A 145 -16.52 -5.28 14.56
CA SER A 145 -15.09 -5.31 14.33
C SER A 145 -14.44 -4.09 14.97
N VAL A 146 -13.26 -4.30 15.54
CA VAL A 146 -12.46 -3.25 16.18
C VAL A 146 -11.11 -3.21 15.48
N ALA A 147 -10.65 -2.01 15.16
CA ALA A 147 -9.30 -1.77 14.67
C ALA A 147 -8.63 -0.68 15.49
N ALA A 148 -7.39 -0.90 15.88
CA ALA A 148 -6.55 0.08 16.54
C ALA A 148 -5.22 0.16 15.79
N ALA A 149 -4.66 1.36 15.69
CA ALA A 149 -3.41 1.56 14.97
C ALA A 149 -2.47 2.46 15.74
N SER A 150 -1.18 2.25 15.51
CA SER A 150 -0.11 3.16 15.88
C SER A 150 0.52 3.68 14.60
N ILE A 151 0.70 5.00 14.51
CA ILE A 151 1.52 5.63 13.47
C ILE A 151 2.68 6.36 14.14
N GLU A 152 3.90 6.02 13.75
CA GLU A 152 5.14 6.66 14.19
C GLU A 152 5.71 7.51 13.05
N ILE A 153 5.85 8.82 13.31
CA ILE A 153 6.47 9.79 12.40
C ILE A 153 7.51 10.55 13.20
N GLU A 154 8.76 10.58 12.71
CA GLU A 154 9.88 11.29 13.36
C GLU A 154 10.07 10.93 14.86
N GLY A 155 9.79 9.67 15.22
CA GLY A 155 9.89 9.19 16.60
C GLY A 155 8.70 9.55 17.50
N HIS A 156 7.67 10.20 16.97
CA HIS A 156 6.42 10.48 17.66
C HIS A 156 5.34 9.47 17.28
N THR A 157 4.81 8.76 18.27
CA THR A 157 3.72 7.79 18.08
C THR A 157 2.36 8.41 18.38
N GLN A 158 1.41 8.24 17.47
CA GLN A 158 0.00 8.52 17.68
C GLN A 158 -0.81 7.25 17.59
N TYR A 159 -1.87 7.15 18.41
CA TYR A 159 -2.76 6.00 18.43
C TYR A 159 -4.14 6.36 17.89
N LEU A 160 -4.66 5.48 17.03
CA LEU A 160 -5.95 5.61 16.37
C LEU A 160 -6.84 4.45 16.77
N LEU A 161 -8.15 4.69 16.85
CA LEU A 161 -9.12 3.68 17.22
C LEU A 161 -10.39 3.80 16.40
N SER A 162 -10.88 2.69 15.88
CA SER A 162 -12.03 2.62 14.98
C SER A 162 -12.86 1.37 15.26
N VAL A 163 -14.17 1.47 15.01
CA VAL A 163 -15.09 0.32 15.01
C VAL A 163 -15.87 0.27 13.70
N SER A 164 -16.31 -0.93 13.30
CA SER A 164 -17.07 -1.11 12.06
C SER A 164 -18.42 -0.40 12.12
N GLY A 165 -18.94 -0.02 10.94
CA GLY A 165 -20.25 0.62 10.79
C GLY A 165 -20.38 1.95 11.54
N ARG A 166 -21.61 2.37 11.86
CA ARG A 166 -21.86 3.59 12.66
C ARG A 166 -22.07 3.24 14.13
N ASN A 167 -21.16 2.46 14.71
CA ASN A 167 -21.33 1.89 16.05
C ASN A 167 -20.81 2.76 17.21
N TRP A 168 -20.10 3.86 16.95
CA TRP A 168 -19.83 4.85 17.99
C TRP A 168 -21.12 5.53 18.46
N LYS A 169 -21.26 5.80 19.76
CA LYS A 169 -22.30 6.70 20.28
C LYS A 169 -22.11 8.10 19.70
N GLU A 170 -23.22 8.81 19.51
CA GLU A 170 -23.22 10.16 18.96
C GLU A 170 -22.44 11.14 19.84
N ASN A 171 -22.52 10.96 21.16
CA ASN A 171 -21.82 11.74 22.16
C ASN A 171 -20.48 11.13 22.62
N ALA A 172 -20.00 10.04 21.99
CA ALA A 172 -18.66 9.55 22.31
C ALA A 172 -17.64 10.67 22.00
N PRO A 173 -16.58 10.84 22.80
CA PRO A 173 -15.59 11.89 22.56
C PRO A 173 -14.76 11.63 21.30
N GLY A 174 -14.18 12.68 20.71
CA GLY A 174 -13.26 12.57 19.57
C GLY A 174 -11.94 11.86 19.91
N THR A 175 -11.64 11.78 21.19
CA THR A 175 -10.47 11.12 21.76
C THR A 175 -10.90 10.31 22.98
N VAL A 176 -10.38 9.09 23.14
CA VAL A 176 -10.62 8.26 24.34
C VAL A 176 -9.30 7.88 24.99
N LYS A 177 -9.31 7.72 26.31
CA LYS A 177 -8.16 7.23 27.07
C LYS A 177 -8.45 5.84 27.61
N ILE A 178 -7.64 4.86 27.24
CA ILE A 178 -7.75 3.46 27.66
C ILE A 178 -6.37 3.05 28.20
N ASP A 179 -6.32 2.57 29.43
CA ASP A 179 -5.09 2.12 30.11
C ASP A 179 -3.90 3.08 30.00
N GLY A 180 -4.19 4.39 30.07
CA GLY A 180 -3.17 5.44 30.00
C GLY A 180 -2.82 5.90 28.58
N VAL A 181 -3.22 5.16 27.54
CA VAL A 181 -3.01 5.51 26.13
C VAL A 181 -4.16 6.36 25.61
N GLU A 182 -3.83 7.45 24.92
CA GLU A 182 -4.79 8.35 24.30
C GLU A 182 -4.98 7.98 22.83
N TYR A 183 -6.23 7.73 22.42
CA TYR A 183 -6.60 7.32 21.07
C TYR A 183 -7.46 8.38 20.40
N GLN A 184 -7.06 8.79 19.20
CA GLN A 184 -7.96 9.52 18.31
C GLN A 184 -9.00 8.57 17.72
N VAL A 185 -10.28 8.93 17.87
CA VAL A 185 -11.40 8.11 17.42
C VAL A 185 -11.72 8.40 15.97
N ILE A 186 -11.53 7.41 15.10
CA ILE A 186 -11.88 7.48 13.68
C ILE A 186 -13.29 6.93 13.49
N ARG A 187 -14.22 7.83 13.16
CA ARG A 187 -15.66 7.52 13.11
C ARG A 187 -16.15 7.16 11.72
N TYR A 188 -15.59 7.83 10.72
CA TYR A 188 -16.08 7.83 9.35
C TYR A 188 -14.98 7.36 8.40
N ASP A 189 -15.40 6.68 7.35
CA ASP A 189 -14.56 6.36 6.21
C ASP A 189 -14.69 7.52 5.21
N SER A 190 -13.61 8.27 5.01
CA SER A 190 -13.60 9.39 4.05
C SER A 190 -13.60 8.91 2.59
N GLY A 191 -13.30 7.62 2.35
CA GLY A 191 -13.17 7.05 1.01
C GLY A 191 -11.87 7.42 0.30
N ALA A 192 -10.90 8.01 1.02
CA ALA A 192 -9.57 8.30 0.48
C ALA A 192 -8.86 7.03 -0.02
N VAL A 193 -9.10 5.89 0.64
CA VAL A 193 -8.88 4.58 0.04
C VAL A 193 -10.22 4.08 -0.51
N SER A 194 -10.31 3.92 -1.83
CA SER A 194 -11.55 3.49 -2.49
C SER A 194 -11.97 2.09 -2.03
N SER A 195 -13.20 1.97 -1.52
CA SER A 195 -13.80 0.69 -1.16
C SER A 195 -13.97 -0.22 -2.37
N VAL A 196 -13.99 -1.53 -2.13
CA VAL A 196 -14.24 -2.57 -3.13
C VAL A 196 -15.50 -3.35 -2.81
N VAL A 197 -16.14 -3.85 -3.86
CA VAL A 197 -17.28 -4.75 -3.75
C VAL A 197 -16.78 -6.14 -3.33
N ASN A 198 -17.41 -6.67 -2.29
CA ASN A 198 -17.12 -7.96 -1.66
C ASN A 198 -18.32 -8.88 -1.85
N GLY A 199 -18.07 -10.02 -2.50
CA GLY A 199 -19.08 -11.08 -2.65
C GLY A 199 -20.22 -10.74 -3.62
N ALA A 200 -21.12 -11.71 -3.80
CA ALA A 200 -22.20 -11.66 -4.79
C ALA A 200 -23.36 -10.72 -4.42
N ASN A 201 -23.47 -10.31 -3.14
CA ASN A 201 -24.56 -9.49 -2.63
C ASN A 201 -24.33 -7.97 -2.79
N GLY A 202 -23.21 -7.56 -3.41
CA GLY A 202 -22.87 -6.15 -3.58
C GLY A 202 -22.42 -5.45 -2.30
N SER A 203 -22.15 -6.19 -1.22
CA SER A 203 -21.57 -5.62 0.00
C SER A 203 -20.21 -4.99 -0.31
N THR A 204 -19.76 -4.02 0.47
CA THR A 204 -18.45 -3.40 0.29
C THR A 204 -17.72 -3.37 1.62
N ASN A 205 -16.40 -3.16 1.59
CA ASN A 205 -15.65 -2.91 2.82
C ASN A 205 -15.78 -1.46 3.34
N TYR A 206 -16.65 -0.65 2.75
CA TYR A 206 -16.91 0.70 3.21
C TYR A 206 -17.34 0.69 4.69
N ASN A 207 -16.77 1.59 5.51
CA ASN A 207 -16.98 1.63 6.96
C ASN A 207 -16.53 0.39 7.75
N HIS A 208 -15.72 -0.51 7.17
CA HIS A 208 -14.96 -1.45 7.99
C HIS A 208 -13.98 -0.69 8.91
N ALA A 209 -13.64 -1.28 10.06
CA ALA A 209 -12.90 -0.56 11.10
C ALA A 209 -11.51 -0.14 10.60
N GLU A 210 -10.80 -1.07 9.99
CA GLU A 210 -9.50 -0.93 9.34
C GLU A 210 -9.55 -0.03 8.11
N GLN A 211 -10.65 -0.08 7.33
CA GLN A 211 -10.82 0.77 6.14
C GLN A 211 -10.83 2.26 6.53
N LYS A 212 -11.54 2.60 7.60
CA LYS A 212 -11.57 3.97 8.12
C LYS A 212 -10.19 4.47 8.53
N ILE A 213 -9.41 3.61 9.20
CA ILE A 213 -8.04 3.94 9.60
C ILE A 213 -7.17 4.17 8.36
N MET A 214 -7.22 3.27 7.36
CA MET A 214 -6.47 3.44 6.12
C MET A 214 -6.84 4.73 5.38
N SER A 215 -8.14 5.03 5.23
CA SER A 215 -8.60 6.29 4.62
C SER A 215 -8.10 7.52 5.38
N TYR A 216 -8.18 7.51 6.71
CA TYR A 216 -7.66 8.61 7.54
C TYR A 216 -6.15 8.80 7.37
N LEU A 217 -5.38 7.71 7.38
CA LEU A 217 -3.93 7.75 7.21
C LEU A 217 -3.52 8.22 5.81
N GLN A 218 -4.20 7.75 4.77
CA GLN A 218 -4.01 8.18 3.38
C GLN A 218 -4.25 9.68 3.23
N GLU A 219 -5.32 10.21 3.83
CA GLU A 219 -5.68 11.63 3.73
C GLU A 219 -4.74 12.53 4.54
N THR A 220 -4.30 12.07 5.72
CA THR A 220 -3.58 12.93 6.68
C THR A 220 -2.07 12.87 6.50
N TYR A 221 -1.52 11.70 6.14
CA TYR A 221 -0.09 11.43 6.24
C TYR A 221 0.57 10.99 4.93
N SER A 222 -0.17 10.96 3.82
CA SER A 222 0.41 10.61 2.51
C SER A 222 1.63 11.47 2.18
N GLY A 223 2.66 10.83 1.62
CA GLY A 223 3.93 11.47 1.27
C GLY A 223 4.91 11.60 2.44
N GLN A 224 4.53 11.21 3.66
CA GLN A 224 5.44 11.20 4.82
C GLN A 224 6.09 9.83 5.01
N GLN A 225 7.27 9.79 5.62
CA GLN A 225 7.86 8.54 6.08
C GLN A 225 7.27 8.17 7.44
N ALA A 226 6.61 7.01 7.51
CA ALA A 226 5.91 6.59 8.71
C ALA A 226 6.02 5.08 8.95
N ARG A 227 5.97 4.65 10.21
CA ARG A 227 5.73 3.24 10.56
C ARG A 227 4.31 3.09 11.04
N VAL A 228 3.55 2.23 10.39
CA VAL A 228 2.13 2.01 10.65
C VAL A 228 1.93 0.56 11.09
N SER A 229 1.40 0.36 12.29
CA SER A 229 0.96 -0.96 12.74
C SER A 229 -0.53 -0.92 13.08
N VAL A 230 -1.29 -1.89 12.58
CA VAL A 230 -2.74 -1.94 12.72
C VAL A 230 -3.15 -3.31 13.24
N GLY A 231 -3.74 -3.35 14.43
CA GLY A 231 -4.42 -4.53 14.96
C GLY A 231 -5.89 -4.52 14.55
N VAL A 232 -6.35 -5.60 13.92
CA VAL A 232 -7.72 -5.77 13.43
C VAL A 232 -8.30 -7.04 14.02
N GLN A 233 -9.49 -6.93 14.60
CA GLN A 233 -10.24 -8.09 15.08
C GLN A 233 -11.69 -7.99 14.64
N ASN A 234 -12.08 -8.91 13.77
CA ASN A 234 -13.47 -9.09 13.39
C ASN A 234 -14.19 -10.08 14.33
N THR A 235 -15.44 -10.42 14.03
CA THR A 235 -16.23 -11.35 14.84
C THR A 235 -16.49 -12.69 14.15
N SER A 236 -16.01 -12.87 12.91
CA SER A 236 -16.42 -13.98 12.04
C SER A 236 -15.73 -15.30 12.41
N VAL A 237 -16.50 -16.38 12.52
CA VAL A 237 -16.01 -17.75 12.66
C VAL A 237 -15.40 -18.23 11.35
N SER A 238 -16.08 -17.95 10.23
CA SER A 238 -15.76 -18.51 8.92
C SER A 238 -14.71 -17.72 8.14
N ASN A 239 -14.59 -16.41 8.39
CA ASN A 239 -13.69 -15.51 7.68
C ASN A 239 -12.90 -14.66 8.69
N PRO A 240 -11.94 -15.23 9.44
CA PRO A 240 -11.21 -14.49 10.46
C PRO A 240 -10.32 -13.39 9.85
N GLY A 241 -10.13 -12.28 10.57
CA GLY A 241 -9.25 -11.19 10.14
C GLY A 241 -9.91 -10.19 9.19
N MET A 242 -9.13 -9.61 8.28
CA MET A 242 -9.65 -8.70 7.27
C MET A 242 -10.50 -9.46 6.24
N CYS A 243 -11.60 -8.87 5.79
CA CYS A 243 -12.34 -9.44 4.65
C CYS A 243 -11.51 -9.30 3.36
N SER A 244 -11.90 -10.04 2.30
CA SER A 244 -11.22 -9.97 1.00
C SER A 244 -11.09 -8.54 0.46
N GLY A 245 -12.08 -7.68 0.68
CA GLY A 245 -12.01 -6.29 0.27
C GLY A 245 -11.02 -5.46 1.05
N CYS A 246 -10.92 -5.69 2.36
CA CYS A 246 -9.93 -5.05 3.21
C CYS A 246 -8.52 -5.53 2.86
N ALA A 247 -8.33 -6.80 2.49
CA ALA A 247 -7.06 -7.29 1.97
C ALA A 247 -6.66 -6.64 0.62
N ILE A 248 -7.62 -6.43 -0.28
CA ILE A 248 -7.35 -5.73 -1.56
C ILE A 248 -7.01 -4.26 -1.30
N THR A 249 -7.79 -3.60 -0.46
CA THR A 249 -7.60 -2.16 -0.16
C THR A 249 -6.37 -1.88 0.69
N SER A 250 -5.92 -2.81 1.53
CA SER A 250 -4.66 -2.69 2.25
C SER A 250 -3.46 -2.74 1.31
N ASN A 251 -3.50 -3.59 0.27
CA ASN A 251 -2.49 -3.57 -0.79
C ASN A 251 -2.48 -2.22 -1.53
N ARG A 252 -3.65 -1.73 -1.96
CA ARG A 252 -3.75 -0.41 -2.62
C ARG A 252 -3.28 0.73 -1.73
N PHE A 253 -3.59 0.67 -0.43
CA PHE A 253 -3.12 1.64 0.54
C PHE A 253 -1.58 1.63 0.62
N ALA A 254 -0.95 0.46 0.63
CA ALA A 254 0.50 0.34 0.63
C ALA A 254 1.14 0.85 -0.67
N GLU A 255 0.56 0.48 -1.83
CA GLU A 255 0.95 0.96 -3.16
C GLU A 255 0.89 2.49 -3.26
N ASN A 256 -0.16 3.10 -2.70
CA ASN A 256 -0.33 4.56 -2.70
C ASN A 256 0.53 5.29 -1.66
N ASN A 257 1.15 4.56 -0.72
CA ASN A 257 1.95 5.14 0.35
C ASN A 257 3.30 4.40 0.48
N PRO A 258 4.18 4.45 -0.54
CA PRO A 258 5.42 3.67 -0.57
C PRO A 258 6.43 4.06 0.53
N LEU A 259 6.25 5.23 1.16
CA LEU A 259 7.09 5.71 2.27
C LEU A 259 6.63 5.20 3.64
N PHE A 260 5.51 4.48 3.71
CA PHE A 260 5.05 3.85 4.95
C PHE A 260 5.62 2.43 5.08
N ASP A 261 6.07 2.04 6.27
CA ASP A 261 6.27 0.65 6.67
C ASP A 261 5.02 0.15 7.39
N ILE A 262 4.19 -0.65 6.70
CA ILE A 262 2.84 -1.03 7.12
C ILE A 262 2.81 -2.48 7.60
N ARG A 263 2.22 -2.69 8.77
CA ARG A 263 2.05 -4.02 9.38
C ARG A 263 0.62 -4.17 9.85
N PHE A 264 -0.10 -5.12 9.28
CA PHE A 264 -1.39 -5.56 9.80
C PHE A 264 -1.20 -6.78 10.68
N PHE A 265 -1.97 -6.82 11.76
CA PHE A 265 -2.12 -7.95 12.66
C PHE A 265 -3.60 -8.27 12.73
N GLU A 266 -4.02 -9.40 12.19
CA GLU A 266 -5.43 -9.71 12.00
C GLU A 266 -5.87 -10.97 12.76
N GLY A 267 -7.09 -10.92 13.30
CA GLY A 267 -7.67 -12.02 14.04
C GLY A 267 -9.19 -11.94 14.11
N SER A 268 -9.78 -12.83 14.89
CA SER A 268 -11.22 -12.91 15.09
C SER A 268 -11.57 -13.31 16.51
N LEU A 269 -12.74 -12.89 16.97
CA LEU A 269 -13.38 -13.46 18.16
C LEU A 269 -13.98 -14.86 17.91
N GLY A 270 -14.30 -15.20 16.67
CA GLY A 270 -14.92 -16.48 16.32
C GLY A 270 -16.29 -16.68 16.98
N VAL A 271 -17.12 -15.63 17.06
CA VAL A 271 -18.44 -15.68 17.74
C VAL A 271 -19.62 -15.61 16.78
N ASN A 272 -19.45 -15.01 15.59
CA ASN A 272 -20.50 -14.84 14.59
C ASN A 272 -20.21 -15.71 13.37
N PRO A 273 -21.12 -16.61 12.95
CA PRO A 273 -20.89 -17.55 11.85
C PRO A 273 -20.63 -16.86 10.50
#